data_AF-A0A536X789-F1
#
_entry.id   AF-A0A536X789-F1
#
_cell.length_a   1.000
_cell.length_b   1.000
_cell.length_c   1.000
_cell.angle_alpha   90.00
_cell.angle_beta   90.00
_cell.angle_gamma   90.00
#
_symmetry.space_group_name_H-M   'P 1'
#
loop_
_entity.id
_entity.type
_entity.pdbx_description
1 polymer ?
#
loop_
_entity_poly.entity_id
_entity_poly.type
_entity_poly.pdbx_seq_one_letter_code
_entity_poly.pdbx_strand_id
1 'polypeptide(L)'
;MAVDANGSDVKSRSTGFTLIELMIVVALIAIASGLVSLSLRDPSATRLEQEAARLAALLESARAEARASGLAVRWVPRAAGTDGQDFRFVGLPSANPLPQNWLTTGVSANVVGATALVLGPEPLIGPQRVILNLEAQHLTLATDGLGPFVVSNE
;
A
#
# COMPACT_ATOMS: atom_id res chain seq x y z
N MET A 1 -70.48 -53.48 15.17
CA MET A 1 -69.39 -52.62 15.70
C MET A 1 -68.07 -53.23 15.28
N ALA A 2 -67.50 -52.74 14.18
CA ALA A 2 -66.06 -52.85 13.90
C ALA A 2 -65.73 -51.66 12.99
N VAL A 3 -64.77 -50.87 13.44
CA VAL A 3 -64.42 -49.54 12.96
C VAL A 3 -63.25 -49.71 12.00
N ASP A 4 -63.45 -49.42 10.71
CA ASP A 4 -62.34 -49.31 9.76
C ASP A 4 -61.72 -47.92 9.90
N ALA A 5 -60.63 -47.85 10.67
CA ALA A 5 -59.77 -46.68 10.76
C ALA A 5 -58.78 -46.70 9.60
N ASN A 6 -59.10 -45.95 8.52
CA ASN A 6 -58.19 -45.72 7.42
C ASN A 6 -57.16 -44.65 7.81
N GLY A 7 -56.03 -45.07 8.38
CA GLY A 7 -54.88 -44.21 8.62
C GLY A 7 -54.10 -44.00 7.33
N SER A 8 -54.24 -42.83 6.69
CA SER A 8 -53.40 -42.46 5.56
C SER A 8 -51.99 -42.13 6.05
N ASP A 9 -51.09 -43.08 5.88
CA ASP A 9 -49.64 -42.92 6.08
C ASP A 9 -49.08 -41.85 5.12
N VAL A 10 -48.75 -40.68 5.65
CA VAL A 10 -48.00 -39.67 4.90
C VAL A 10 -46.55 -40.15 4.83
N LYS A 11 -46.21 -40.88 3.76
CA LYS A 11 -44.82 -41.25 3.46
C LYS A 11 -43.99 -39.98 3.28
N SER A 12 -43.21 -39.65 4.31
CA SER A 12 -42.09 -38.72 4.21
C SER A 12 -41.14 -39.25 3.12
N ARG A 13 -41.06 -38.52 2.01
CA ARG A 13 -40.15 -38.86 0.90
C ARG A 13 -38.76 -38.43 1.34
N SER A 14 -37.91 -39.40 1.66
CA SER A 14 -36.49 -39.16 1.85
C SER A 14 -35.88 -38.76 0.50
N THR A 15 -35.61 -37.47 0.35
CA THR A 15 -34.87 -36.95 -0.81
C THR A 15 -33.40 -37.33 -0.62
N GLY A 16 -32.94 -38.35 -1.33
CA GLY A 16 -31.54 -38.76 -1.32
C GLY A 16 -30.69 -37.79 -2.12
N PHE A 17 -29.55 -37.39 -1.56
CA PHE A 17 -28.53 -36.56 -2.21
C PHE A 17 -27.90 -37.35 -3.37
N THR A 18 -27.83 -36.77 -4.57
CA THR A 18 -27.25 -37.47 -5.73
C THR A 18 -25.73 -37.28 -5.79
N LEU A 19 -25.01 -38.24 -6.37
CA LEU A 19 -23.57 -38.09 -6.66
C LEU A 19 -23.28 -36.84 -7.51
N ILE A 20 -24.17 -36.54 -8.45
CA ILE A 20 -24.06 -35.36 -9.33
C ILE A 20 -24.22 -34.08 -8.51
N GLU A 21 -25.15 -34.04 -7.56
CA GLU A 21 -25.36 -32.88 -6.69
C GLU A 21 -24.12 -32.60 -5.83
N LEU A 22 -23.52 -33.64 -5.25
CA LEU A 22 -22.26 -33.50 -4.54
C LEU A 22 -21.14 -33.00 -5.48
N MET A 23 -21.00 -33.59 -6.68
CA MET A 23 -20.01 -33.14 -7.67
C MET A 23 -20.16 -31.66 -8.02
N ILE A 24 -21.39 -31.20 -8.25
CA ILE A 24 -21.66 -29.80 -8.59
C ILE A 24 -21.32 -28.89 -7.41
N VAL A 25 -21.68 -29.26 -6.18
CA VAL A 25 -21.36 -28.46 -4.99
C VAL A 25 -19.84 -28.31 -4.83
N VAL A 26 -19.08 -29.40 -4.93
CA VAL A 26 -17.62 -29.31 -4.81
C VAL A 26 -17.01 -28.52 -5.98
N ALA A 27 -17.52 -28.68 -7.20
CA ALA A 27 -17.09 -27.90 -8.35
C ALA A 27 -17.37 -26.39 -8.17
N LEU A 28 -18.54 -26.03 -7.66
CA LEU A 28 -18.90 -24.64 -7.37
C LEU A 28 -18.05 -24.06 -6.24
N ILE A 29 -17.79 -24.83 -5.16
CA ILE A 29 -16.89 -24.40 -4.08
C ILE A 29 -15.47 -24.19 -4.66
N ALA A 30 -14.96 -25.10 -5.47
CA ALA A 30 -13.63 -24.98 -6.07
C ALA A 30 -13.50 -23.72 -6.95
N ILE A 31 -14.49 -23.46 -7.81
CA ILE A 31 -14.53 -22.25 -8.65
C ILE A 31 -14.64 -21.00 -7.78
N ALA A 32 -15.55 -20.99 -6.80
CA ALA A 32 -15.75 -19.86 -5.90
C ALA A 32 -14.47 -19.56 -5.09
N SER A 33 -13.82 -20.58 -4.55
CA SER A 33 -12.55 -20.46 -3.82
C SER A 33 -11.41 -19.95 -4.70
N GLY A 34 -11.33 -20.42 -5.96
CA GLY A 34 -10.35 -19.91 -6.92
C GLY A 34 -10.51 -18.42 -7.20
N LEU A 35 -11.75 -17.93 -7.34
CA LEU A 35 -12.04 -16.51 -7.55
C LEU A 35 -11.72 -15.64 -6.33
N VAL A 36 -11.96 -16.13 -5.11
CA VAL A 36 -11.61 -15.40 -3.87
C VAL A 36 -10.10 -15.15 -3.78
N SER A 37 -9.27 -16.12 -4.17
CA SER A 37 -7.81 -15.98 -4.15
C SER A 37 -7.29 -14.90 -5.09
N LEU A 38 -7.96 -14.66 -6.22
CA LEU A 38 -7.58 -13.62 -7.19
C LEU A 38 -8.03 -12.21 -6.78
N SER A 39 -8.97 -12.11 -5.84
CA SER A 39 -9.54 -10.83 -5.38
C SER A 39 -8.79 -10.24 -4.18
N LEU A 40 -7.92 -11.02 -3.53
CA LEU A 40 -7.03 -10.53 -2.48
C LEU A 40 -5.92 -9.68 -3.09
N ARG A 41 -6.17 -8.37 -3.20
CA ARG A 41 -5.16 -7.37 -3.53
C ARG A 41 -3.98 -7.52 -2.57
N ASP A 42 -2.75 -7.50 -3.11
CA ASP A 42 -1.54 -7.63 -2.31
C ASP A 42 -1.50 -6.52 -1.24
N PRO A 43 -1.56 -6.85 0.05
CA PRO A 43 -1.59 -5.85 1.11
C PRO A 43 -0.29 -5.04 1.17
N SER A 44 0.84 -5.59 0.71
CA SER A 44 2.11 -4.87 0.64
C SER A 44 2.06 -3.73 -0.38
N ALA A 45 1.47 -3.97 -1.55
CA ALA A 45 1.30 -2.94 -2.60
C ALA A 45 0.44 -1.77 -2.11
N THR A 46 -0.67 -2.07 -1.44
CA THR A 46 -1.57 -1.02 -0.90
C THR A 46 -0.89 -0.19 0.19
N ARG A 47 -0.10 -0.83 1.07
CA ARG A 47 0.69 -0.10 2.09
C ARG A 47 1.79 0.76 1.45
N LEU A 48 2.45 0.25 0.41
CA LEU A 48 3.50 0.99 -0.30
C LEU A 48 2.93 2.22 -1.03
N GLU A 49 1.74 2.10 -1.64
CA GLU A 49 1.02 3.23 -2.24
C GLU A 49 0.68 4.31 -1.19
N GLN A 50 0.20 3.90 -0.01
CA GLN A 50 -0.08 4.83 1.10
C GLN A 50 1.17 5.53 1.60
N GLU A 51 2.28 4.79 1.75
CA GLU A 51 3.56 5.37 2.15
C GLU A 51 4.09 6.35 1.09
N ALA A 52 3.95 6.02 -0.20
CA ALA A 52 4.36 6.89 -1.29
C ALA A 52 3.58 8.21 -1.29
N ALA A 53 2.25 8.13 -1.16
CA ALA A 53 1.39 9.31 -1.09
C ALA A 53 1.74 10.19 0.13
N ARG A 54 1.99 9.56 1.28
CA ARG A 54 2.43 10.28 2.49
C ARG A 54 3.79 10.93 2.29
N LEU A 55 4.78 10.20 1.78
CA LEU A 55 6.11 10.75 1.57
C LEU A 55 6.06 11.93 0.59
N ALA A 56 5.30 11.83 -0.51
CA ALA A 56 5.12 12.93 -1.45
C ALA A 56 4.60 14.20 -0.75
N ALA A 57 3.57 14.07 0.10
CA ALA A 57 3.05 15.20 0.88
C ALA A 57 4.10 15.79 1.85
N LEU A 58 4.92 14.96 2.49
CA LEU A 58 6.00 15.42 3.37
C LEU A 58 7.10 16.15 2.59
N LEU A 59 7.49 15.65 1.42
CA LEU A 59 8.48 16.28 0.55
C LEU A 59 7.98 17.64 0.05
N GLU A 60 6.71 17.74 -0.37
CA GLU A 60 6.13 19.02 -0.79
C GLU A 60 6.01 20.02 0.37
N SER A 61 5.66 19.55 1.57
CA SER A 61 5.61 20.38 2.77
C SER A 61 7.00 20.95 3.10
N ALA A 62 8.03 20.10 3.07
CA ALA A 62 9.41 20.51 3.30
C ALA A 62 9.94 21.47 2.22
N ARG A 63 9.54 21.27 0.96
CA ARG A 63 9.87 22.15 -0.17
C ARG A 63 9.19 23.51 -0.04
N ALA A 64 7.92 23.55 0.38
CA ALA A 64 7.22 24.79 0.67
C ALA A 64 7.91 25.57 1.80
N GLU A 65 8.28 24.88 2.88
CA GLU A 65 9.02 25.46 4.01
C GLU A 65 10.40 25.97 3.59
N ALA A 66 11.14 25.21 2.76
CA ALA A 66 12.43 25.61 2.23
C ALA A 66 12.35 26.94 1.45
N ARG A 67 11.30 27.09 0.64
CA ARG A 67 11.05 28.31 -0.14
C ARG A 67 10.61 29.48 0.74
N ALA A 68 9.75 29.23 1.72
CA ALA A 68 9.28 30.26 2.65
C ALA A 68 10.41 30.80 3.54
N SER A 69 11.32 29.91 3.97
CA SER A 69 12.45 30.24 4.86
C SER A 69 13.73 30.64 4.11
N GLY A 70 13.81 30.37 2.80
CA GLY A 70 15.03 30.58 2.01
C GLY A 70 16.18 29.63 2.39
N LEU A 71 15.88 28.50 3.03
CA LEU A 71 16.87 27.55 3.54
C LEU A 71 17.09 26.38 2.59
N ALA A 72 18.35 25.93 2.51
CA ALA A 72 18.71 24.72 1.79
C ALA A 72 18.21 23.49 2.54
N VAL A 73 17.21 22.80 1.97
CA VAL A 73 16.58 21.63 2.59
C VAL A 73 16.86 20.39 1.75
N ARG A 74 17.26 19.32 2.44
CA ARG A 74 17.50 18.01 1.82
C ARG A 74 16.76 16.92 2.59
N TRP A 75 16.20 15.97 1.88
CA TRP A 75 15.66 14.75 2.46
C TRP A 75 16.63 13.59 2.25
N VAL A 76 16.96 12.88 3.33
CA VAL A 76 17.97 11.82 3.34
C VAL A 76 17.33 10.54 3.88
N PRO A 77 17.24 9.46 3.07
CA PRO A 77 16.84 8.16 3.58
C PRO A 77 17.94 7.60 4.49
N ARG A 78 17.55 6.85 5.53
CA ARG A 78 18.48 6.13 6.40
C ARG A 78 18.34 4.63 6.21
N ALA A 79 19.42 3.90 6.49
CA ALA A 79 19.35 2.46 6.62
C ALA A 79 18.53 2.09 7.85
N ALA A 80 17.68 1.07 7.71
CA ALA A 80 16.86 0.55 8.81
C ALA A 80 17.74 0.24 10.04
N GLY A 81 17.29 0.71 11.21
CA GLY A 81 18.00 0.49 12.49
C GLY A 81 18.97 1.60 12.91
N THR A 82 19.11 2.69 12.17
CA THR A 82 19.98 3.82 12.54
C THR A 82 19.21 4.87 13.34
N ASP A 83 19.42 4.95 14.66
CA ASP A 83 18.85 5.95 15.59
C ASP A 83 17.30 5.97 15.69
N GLY A 84 16.61 4.91 15.27
CA GLY A 84 15.14 4.83 15.34
C GLY A 84 14.39 5.74 14.38
N GLN A 85 15.10 6.39 13.45
CA GLN A 85 14.52 7.20 12.37
C GLN A 85 14.81 6.59 11.01
N ASP A 86 13.79 6.52 10.16
CA ASP A 86 13.90 5.89 8.85
C ASP A 86 14.41 6.85 7.77
N PHE A 87 14.20 8.15 7.97
CA PHE A 87 14.70 9.21 7.12
C PHE A 87 14.76 10.52 7.90
N ARG A 88 15.40 11.54 7.33
CA ARG A 88 15.45 12.87 7.97
C ARG A 88 15.40 14.00 6.96
N PHE A 89 14.86 15.12 7.42
CA PHE A 89 14.97 16.40 6.73
C PHE A 89 16.11 17.21 7.32
N VAL A 90 17.09 17.56 6.50
CA VAL A 90 18.27 18.36 6.86
C VAL A 90 18.02 19.79 6.41
N GLY A 91 18.22 20.75 7.32
CA GLY A 91 18.06 22.18 7.02
C GLY A 91 16.69 22.77 7.39
N LEU A 92 15.71 21.94 7.78
CA LEU A 92 14.43 22.45 8.28
C LEU A 92 14.56 23.08 9.69
N PRO A 93 13.83 24.16 9.99
CA PRO A 93 13.75 24.72 11.33
C PRO A 93 13.15 23.73 12.34
N SER A 94 13.67 23.72 13.57
CA SER A 94 13.16 22.83 14.64
C SER A 94 11.77 23.19 15.15
N ALA A 95 11.25 24.36 14.80
CA ALA A 95 9.95 24.86 15.27
C ALA A 95 8.76 24.05 14.74
N ASN A 96 8.91 23.38 13.58
CA ASN A 96 7.86 22.57 12.98
C ASN A 96 8.42 21.23 12.47
N PRO A 97 8.63 20.24 13.36
CA PRO A 97 9.23 18.97 12.96
C PRO A 97 8.28 18.14 12.10
N LEU A 98 8.73 17.75 10.91
CA LEU A 98 8.03 16.78 10.07
C LEU A 98 8.26 15.34 10.58
N PRO A 99 7.31 14.41 10.34
CA PRO A 99 7.51 12.98 10.56
C PRO A 99 8.77 12.43 9.88
N GLN A 100 9.43 11.47 10.53
CA GLN A 100 10.78 10.97 10.16
C GLN A 100 10.83 9.44 10.04
N ASN A 101 9.68 8.79 10.23
CA ASN A 101 9.53 7.34 10.27
C ASN A 101 8.47 6.91 9.26
N TRP A 102 8.65 5.72 8.69
CA TRP A 102 7.66 5.06 7.85
C TRP A 102 6.41 4.69 8.67
N LEU A 103 5.25 4.60 8.02
CA LEU A 103 4.05 4.01 8.62
C LEU A 103 4.17 2.49 8.67
N THR A 104 4.76 1.90 7.63
CA THR A 104 4.91 0.45 7.49
C THR A 104 6.35 0.02 7.75
N THR A 105 6.54 -0.88 8.71
CA THR A 105 7.84 -1.51 8.98
C THR A 105 8.32 -2.27 7.75
N GLY A 106 9.62 -2.16 7.44
CA GLY A 106 10.24 -2.83 6.30
C GLY A 106 10.24 -2.01 5.01
N VAL A 107 9.60 -0.83 4.99
CA VAL A 107 9.79 0.12 3.90
C VAL A 107 11.24 0.60 3.91
N SER A 108 11.83 0.67 2.71
CA SER A 108 13.13 1.30 2.50
C SER A 108 13.05 2.22 1.28
N ALA A 109 13.94 3.20 1.24
CA ALA A 109 13.99 4.17 0.16
C ALA A 109 15.41 4.33 -0.37
N ASN A 110 15.53 4.41 -1.69
CA ASN A 110 16.79 4.64 -2.39
C ASN A 110 16.65 5.78 -3.38
N VAL A 111 17.49 6.81 -3.26
CA VAL A 111 17.51 7.93 -4.21
C VAL A 111 18.32 7.51 -5.44
N VAL A 112 17.75 7.70 -6.63
CA VAL A 112 18.41 7.30 -7.88
C VAL A 112 19.53 8.29 -8.20
N GLY A 113 20.76 7.79 -8.32
CA GLY A 113 21.93 8.58 -8.72
C GLY A 113 22.42 9.60 -7.67
N ALA A 114 21.89 9.58 -6.45
CA ALA A 114 22.27 10.48 -5.37
C ALA A 114 22.04 9.84 -3.99
N THR A 115 22.45 10.53 -2.93
CA THR A 115 22.25 10.07 -1.53
C THR A 115 21.13 10.85 -0.81
N ALA A 116 20.55 11.86 -1.45
CA ALA A 116 19.52 12.71 -0.87
C ALA A 116 18.71 13.39 -1.98
N LEU A 117 17.47 13.73 -1.67
CA LEU A 117 16.66 14.65 -2.47
C LEU A 117 16.94 16.09 -2.06
N VAL A 118 17.12 16.98 -3.02
CA VAL A 118 17.19 18.44 -2.85
C VAL A 118 15.78 19.01 -2.95
N LEU A 119 15.35 19.76 -1.94
CA LEU A 119 13.98 20.26 -1.81
C LEU A 119 13.87 21.79 -1.92
N GLY A 120 14.98 22.51 -1.99
CA GLY A 120 14.99 23.96 -2.13
C GLY A 120 16.22 24.61 -1.50
N PRO A 121 16.28 25.95 -1.47
CA PRO A 121 15.15 26.87 -1.72
C PRO A 121 14.87 27.15 -3.21
N GLU A 122 15.73 26.68 -4.13
CA GLU A 122 15.63 27.02 -5.54
C GLU A 122 14.30 26.54 -6.17
N PRO A 123 13.62 27.39 -6.96
CA PRO A 123 12.36 27.02 -7.61
C PRO A 123 12.56 26.03 -8.77
N LEU A 124 13.73 26.04 -9.41
CA LEU A 124 14.12 25.08 -10.45
C LEU A 124 15.19 24.15 -9.89
N ILE A 125 14.82 22.90 -9.65
CA ILE A 125 15.74 21.81 -9.33
C ILE A 125 15.74 20.82 -10.48
N GLY A 126 16.82 20.04 -10.64
CA GLY A 126 16.87 18.99 -11.65
C GLY A 126 15.85 17.86 -11.36
N PRO A 127 15.62 16.96 -12.34
CA PRO A 127 14.77 15.80 -12.13
C PRO A 127 15.35 14.90 -11.04
N GLN A 128 14.49 14.42 -10.14
CA GLN A 128 14.88 13.58 -9.02
C GLN A 128 13.90 12.42 -8.86
N ARG A 129 14.43 11.26 -8.49
CA ARG A 129 13.67 10.03 -8.29
C ARG A 129 14.08 9.36 -6.98
N VAL A 130 13.11 8.82 -6.27
CA VAL A 130 13.32 7.93 -5.12
C VAL A 130 12.48 6.67 -5.31
N ILE A 131 13.12 5.52 -5.14
CA ILE A 131 12.47 4.21 -5.21
C ILE A 131 12.15 3.78 -3.79
N LEU A 132 10.88 3.51 -3.53
CA LEU A 132 10.39 2.90 -2.30
C LEU A 132 10.26 1.40 -2.52
N ASN A 133 10.70 0.60 -1.55
CA ASN A 133 10.63 -0.86 -1.60
C ASN A 133 9.92 -1.38 -0.35
N LEU A 134 9.06 -2.38 -0.52
CA LEU A 134 8.45 -3.15 0.54
C LEU A 134 8.22 -4.58 0.05
N GLU A 135 8.88 -5.55 0.68
CA GLU A 135 8.82 -6.95 0.26
C GLU A 135 9.21 -7.12 -1.23
N ALA A 136 8.32 -7.64 -2.07
CA ALA A 136 8.52 -7.78 -3.52
C ALA A 136 8.04 -6.55 -4.32
N GLN A 137 7.38 -5.60 -3.67
CA GLN A 137 6.78 -4.42 -4.30
C GLN A 137 7.77 -3.26 -4.31
N HIS A 138 7.76 -2.49 -5.39
CA HIS A 138 8.51 -1.26 -5.52
C HIS A 138 7.67 -0.17 -6.18
N LEU A 139 7.95 1.08 -5.84
CA LEU A 139 7.23 2.24 -6.36
C LEU A 139 8.20 3.42 -6.46
N THR A 140 8.21 4.11 -7.60
CA THR A 140 9.08 5.28 -7.81
C THR A 140 8.29 6.56 -7.61
N LEU A 141 8.79 7.45 -6.74
CA LEU A 141 8.36 8.84 -6.70
C LEU A 141 9.34 9.69 -7.49
N ALA A 142 8.80 10.52 -8.38
CA ALA A 142 9.58 11.34 -9.30
C ALA A 142 9.08 12.78 -9.33
N THR A 143 9.99 13.72 -9.59
CA THR A 143 9.70 15.11 -9.92
C THR A 143 10.60 15.52 -11.07
N ASP A 144 10.09 16.33 -11.98
CA ASP A 144 10.89 17.05 -12.98
C ASP A 144 11.56 18.32 -12.39
N GLY A 145 11.23 18.62 -11.13
CA GLY A 145 11.71 19.76 -10.37
C GLY A 145 10.86 21.02 -10.47
N LEU A 146 9.87 21.04 -11.38
CA LEU A 146 8.87 22.10 -11.50
C LEU A 146 7.57 21.69 -10.80
N GLY A 147 7.15 20.44 -11.01
CA GLY A 147 5.95 19.85 -10.44
C GLY A 147 6.18 19.18 -9.08
N PRO A 148 5.09 18.74 -8.44
CA PRO A 148 5.18 17.95 -7.21
C PRO A 148 5.86 16.59 -7.46
N PHE A 149 6.30 15.94 -6.39
CA PHE A 149 6.62 14.51 -6.45
C PHE A 149 5.35 13.71 -6.73
N VAL A 150 5.39 12.88 -7.78
CA VAL A 150 4.29 12.01 -8.21
C VAL A 150 4.77 10.57 -8.34
N VAL A 151 3.83 9.63 -8.21
CA VAL A 151 4.10 8.21 -8.50
C VAL A 151 4.33 8.06 -10.00
N SER A 152 5.49 7.50 -10.37
CA SER A 152 5.84 7.17 -11.75
C SER A 152 5.89 5.66 -11.93
N ASN A 153 5.09 5.14 -12.86
CA ASN A 153 5.25 3.79 -13.38
C ASN A 153 6.32 3.84 -14.46
N GLU A 154 7.57 3.53 -14.13
CA GLU A 154 8.62 3.23 -15.12
C GLU A 154 8.92 1.74 -15.14
#